data_AF-A0A0A9Y0B3-F1
#
_entry.id   AF-A0A0A9Y0B3-F1
#
_cell.length_a   1.000
_cell.length_b   1.000
_cell.length_c   1.000
_cell.angle_alpha   90.00
_cell.angle_beta   90.00
_cell.angle_gamma   90.00
#
_symmetry.space_group_name_H-M   'P 1'
#
loop_
_entity.id
_entity.type
_entity.pdbx_description
1 polymer ?
#
loop_
_entity_poly.entity_id
_entity_poly.type
_entity_poly.pdbx_seq_one_letter_code
_entity_poly.pdbx_strand_id
1 'polypeptide(L)'
;EWTDEAGFQPVAAKYTRLKPHTDIERNRTYIVTTIVEEPYIMLKQPEVGEKLLGNDRFEGYCKDLADLIAKKLEIQYELRIVKDGQYGTENPEVKGGWDGMVG
;
A
#
# COMPACT_ATOMS: atom_id res chain seq x y z
N GLU A 1 -24.71 -14.85 -9.39
CA GLU A 1 -25.44 -15.78 -8.52
C GLU A 1 -26.48 -16.52 -9.33
N TRP A 2 -26.87 -17.72 -8.93
CA TRP A 2 -27.87 -18.51 -9.64
C TRP A 2 -29.12 -18.60 -8.78
N THR A 3 -30.29 -18.28 -9.35
CA THR A 3 -31.59 -18.48 -8.71
C THR A 3 -32.52 -19.22 -9.66
N ASP A 4 -33.42 -20.04 -9.10
CA ASP A 4 -34.32 -20.92 -9.88
C ASP A 4 -35.29 -20.13 -10.78
N GLU A 5 -35.58 -18.87 -10.43
CA GLU A 5 -36.51 -18.01 -11.17
C GLU A 5 -35.81 -17.16 -12.25
N ALA A 6 -34.54 -16.80 -12.06
CA ALA A 6 -33.82 -15.84 -12.92
C ALA A 6 -32.59 -16.43 -13.62
N GLY A 7 -32.24 -17.70 -13.36
CA GLY A 7 -31.09 -18.38 -13.94
C GLY A 7 -29.74 -17.82 -13.46
N PHE A 8 -28.70 -17.98 -14.28
CA PHE A 8 -27.36 -17.49 -13.95
C PHE A 8 -27.27 -15.98 -14.18
N GLN A 9 -27.13 -15.22 -13.11
CA GLN A 9 -26.79 -13.81 -13.18
C GLN A 9 -25.28 -13.61 -12.98
N PRO A 10 -24.51 -13.17 -13.99
CA PRO A 10 -23.13 -12.82 -13.80
C PRO A 10 -23.06 -11.57 -12.91
N VAL A 11 -22.58 -11.73 -11.68
CA VAL A 11 -22.14 -10.58 -10.88
C VAL A 11 -20.83 -10.15 -11.52
N ALA A 12 -20.89 -9.19 -12.43
CA ALA A 12 -19.69 -8.58 -12.98
C ALA A 12 -18.99 -7.90 -11.81
N ALA A 13 -17.92 -8.52 -11.31
CA ALA A 13 -17.01 -7.84 -10.42
C ALA A 13 -16.61 -6.54 -11.11
N LYS A 14 -16.90 -5.40 -10.46
CA LYS A 14 -16.49 -4.09 -10.93
C LYS A 14 -14.97 -3.98 -10.77
N TYR A 15 -14.22 -4.65 -11.64
CA TYR A 15 -12.81 -4.38 -11.81
C TYR A 15 -12.70 -3.03 -12.50
N THR A 16 -12.67 -1.94 -11.73
CA THR A 16 -12.20 -0.66 -12.24
C THR A 16 -10.71 -0.83 -12.49
N ARG A 17 -10.35 -1.36 -13.67
CA ARG A 17 -8.97 -1.41 -14.12
C ARG A 17 -8.57 0.05 -14.35
N LEU A 18 -7.94 0.64 -13.35
CA LEU A 18 -7.32 1.96 -13.50
C LEU A 18 -6.41 1.86 -14.72
N LYS A 19 -6.60 2.79 -15.67
CA LYS A 19 -5.70 2.86 -16.83
C LYS A 19 -4.28 2.91 -16.28
N PRO A 20 -3.36 2.04 -16.73
CA PRO A 20 -1.98 2.14 -16.29
C PRO A 20 -1.52 3.54 -16.69
N HIS A 21 -1.26 4.38 -15.69
CA HIS A 21 -0.62 5.66 -15.91
C HIS A 21 0.80 5.32 -16.36
N THR A 22 1.04 5.36 -17.66
CA THR A 22 2.37 5.12 -18.25
C THR A 22 3.37 6.18 -17.82
N ASP A 23 2.84 7.34 -17.39
CA ASP A 23 3.60 8.51 -17.02
C ASP A 23 3.64 8.64 -15.51
N ILE A 24 4.86 8.62 -14.97
CA ILE A 24 5.15 8.83 -13.56
C ILE A 24 5.01 10.33 -13.28
N GLU A 25 4.05 10.70 -12.43
CA GLU A 25 3.76 12.09 -12.07
C GLU A 25 4.76 12.57 -11.00
N ARG A 26 5.84 13.25 -11.43
CA ARG A 26 6.92 13.72 -10.53
C ARG A 26 6.45 14.68 -9.44
N ASN A 27 5.42 15.47 -9.70
CA ASN A 27 4.87 16.46 -8.76
C ASN A 27 3.87 15.86 -7.76
N ARG A 28 3.73 14.53 -7.71
CA ARG A 28 2.79 13.84 -6.83
C ARG A 28 3.52 13.10 -5.74
N THR A 29 2.99 13.19 -4.52
CA THR A 29 3.44 12.35 -3.40
C THR A 29 2.75 10.99 -3.49
N TYR A 30 3.55 9.93 -3.65
CA TYR A 30 3.09 8.55 -3.66
C TYR A 30 3.01 8.01 -2.24
N ILE A 31 1.84 7.53 -1.84
CA ILE A 31 1.67 6.89 -0.52
C ILE A 31 2.10 5.43 -0.65
N VAL A 32 3.15 5.05 0.08
CA VAL A 32 3.67 3.70 0.14
C VAL A 32 3.20 3.08 1.44
N THR A 33 2.20 2.19 1.33
CA THR A 33 1.71 1.43 2.47
C THR A 33 2.68 0.29 2.78
N THR A 34 3.09 0.16 4.04
CA THR A 34 3.98 -0.92 4.49
C THR A 34 3.58 -1.46 5.85
N ILE A 35 4.14 -2.61 6.22
CA ILE A 35 4.08 -3.18 7.56
C ILE A 35 5.44 -3.05 8.23
N VAL A 36 5.47 -3.01 9.58
CA VAL A 36 6.72 -3.05 10.36
C VAL A 36 7.13 -4.52 10.48
N GLU A 37 8.26 -4.87 9.89
CA GLU A 37 8.83 -6.21 9.92
C GLU A 37 10.35 -6.11 9.82
N GLU A 38 11.06 -6.57 10.85
CA GLU A 38 12.52 -6.62 10.85
C GLU A 38 13.01 -7.74 9.91
N PRO A 39 13.99 -7.50 9.00
CA PRO A 39 14.83 -6.29 8.84
C PRO A 39 14.38 -5.36 7.69
N TYR A 40 13.16 -5.52 7.18
CA TYR A 40 12.66 -4.83 5.99
C TYR A 40 12.21 -3.39 6.29
N ILE A 41 11.38 -3.20 7.32
CA ILE A 41 10.92 -1.90 7.81
C ILE A 41 10.86 -1.95 9.34
N MET A 42 11.55 -1.00 9.96
CA MET A 42 11.74 -0.87 11.40
C MET A 42 11.45 0.56 11.80
N LEU A 43 10.97 0.77 13.03
CA LEU A 43 10.80 2.11 13.58
C LEU A 43 12.15 2.57 14.16
N LYS A 44 12.69 3.65 13.60
CA LYS A 44 13.92 4.26 14.12
C LYS A 44 13.66 4.80 15.52
N GLN A 45 14.52 4.45 16.48
CA GLN A 45 14.46 5.01 17.82
C GLN A 45 15.00 6.46 17.76
N PRO A 46 14.19 7.49 18.08
CA PRO A 46 14.68 8.86 18.08
C PRO A 46 15.72 9.04 19.19
N GLU A 47 16.89 9.56 18.85
CA GLU A 47 17.86 9.97 19.86
C GLU A 47 17.34 11.19 20.65
N VAL A 48 17.84 11.39 21.87
CA VAL A 48 17.41 12.50 22.75
C VAL A 48 17.73 13.84 22.08
N GLY A 49 16.72 14.45 21.46
CA GLY A 49 16.82 15.72 20.73
C GLY A 49 16.52 15.62 19.23
N GLU A 50 16.39 14.42 18.67
CA GLU A 50 16.09 14.21 17.25
C GLU A 50 14.56 14.23 17.00
N LYS A 51 14.09 15.15 16.14
CA LYS A 51 12.71 15.15 15.66
C LYS A 51 12.64 14.39 14.35
N LEU A 52 12.42 13.09 14.42
CA LEU A 52 12.15 12.27 13.24
C LEU A 52 10.75 12.61 12.70
N LEU A 53 10.68 13.14 11.48
CA LEU A 53 9.44 13.57 10.83
C LEU A 53 9.20 12.75 9.57
N GLY A 54 7.94 12.40 9.30
CA GLY A 54 7.56 11.67 8.08
C GLY A 54 8.24 10.31 7.96
N ASN A 55 8.97 10.12 6.87
CA ASN A 55 9.64 8.87 6.48
C ASN A 55 10.89 8.57 7.31
N ASP A 56 11.53 9.59 7.90
CA ASP A 56 12.77 9.45 8.68
C ASP A 56 12.58 8.67 9.98
N ARG A 57 11.31 8.45 10.37
CA ARG A 57 10.93 7.58 11.50
C ARG A 57 11.06 6.10 11.20
N PHE A 58 11.29 5.73 9.94
CA PHE A 58 11.42 4.36 9.49
C PHE A 58 12.83 4.10 8.98
N GLU A 59 13.35 2.92 9.27
CA GLU A 59 14.63 2.43 8.78
C GLU A 59 14.51 0.98 8.32
N GLY A 60 15.44 0.49 7.51
CA GLY A 60 15.42 -0.87 6.98
C GLY A 60 15.53 -0.94 5.46
N TYR A 61 15.64 -2.16 4.96
CA TYR A 61 15.91 -2.42 3.54
C TYR A 61 14.88 -1.80 2.58
N CYS A 62 13.59 -1.88 2.92
CA CYS A 62 12.53 -1.37 2.05
C CYS A 62 12.49 0.17 2.02
N LYS A 63 12.91 0.83 3.09
CA LYS A 63 13.08 2.29 3.11
C LYS A 63 14.20 2.68 2.15
N ASP A 64 15.37 2.04 2.25
CA ASP A 64 16.51 2.37 1.38
C ASP A 64 16.19 2.11 -0.10
N LEU A 65 15.45 1.03 -0.38
CA LEU A 65 14.95 0.75 -1.72
C LEU A 65 13.97 1.84 -2.20
N ALA A 66 13.04 2.27 -1.36
CA ALA A 66 12.09 3.34 -1.70
C ALA A 66 12.81 4.66 -2.00
N ASP A 67 13.85 5.01 -1.22
CA ASP A 67 14.68 6.18 -1.48
C ASP A 67 15.40 6.11 -2.83
N LEU A 68 15.97 4.94 -3.17
CA LEU A 68 16.64 4.74 -4.45
C LEU A 68 15.67 4.86 -5.63
N ILE A 69 14.46 4.31 -5.50
CA ILE A 69 13.40 4.42 -6.50
C ILE A 69 12.93 5.87 -6.62
N ALA A 70 12.67 6.54 -5.50
CA ALA A 70 12.26 7.93 -5.45
C ALA A 70 13.27 8.86 -6.11
N LYS A 71 14.57 8.64 -5.82
CA LYS A 71 15.67 9.37 -6.45
C LYS A 71 15.80 9.10 -7.94
N LYS A 72 15.62 7.85 -8.38
CA LYS A 72 15.73 7.47 -9.80
C LYS A 72 14.57 8.00 -10.63
N LEU A 73 13.37 8.06 -10.06
CA LEU A 73 12.15 8.49 -10.73
C LEU A 73 11.83 9.97 -10.49
N GLU A 74 12.59 10.64 -9.62
CA GLU A 74 12.36 12.02 -9.18
C GLU A 74 10.93 12.24 -8.64
N ILE A 75 10.47 11.30 -7.81
CA ILE A 75 9.14 11.34 -7.18
C ILE A 75 9.25 11.59 -5.68
N GLN A 76 8.18 12.13 -5.10
CA GLN A 76 8.02 12.22 -3.66
C GLN A 76 7.23 11.02 -3.15
N TYR A 77 7.56 10.49 -1.97
CA TYR A 77 6.84 9.40 -1.36
C TYR A 77 6.61 9.61 0.13
N GLU A 78 5.55 9.02 0.67
CA GLU A 78 5.22 9.00 2.09
C GLU A 78 5.01 7.55 2.54
N LEU A 79 5.75 7.10 3.55
CA LEU A 79 5.56 5.80 4.17
C LEU A 79 4.38 5.86 5.14
N ARG A 80 3.44 4.94 4.98
CA ARG A 80 2.29 4.79 5.87
C ARG A 80 2.19 3.35 6.35
N ILE A 81 2.14 3.16 7.66
CA ILE A 81 1.92 1.83 8.23
C ILE A 81 0.46 1.44 8.02
N VAL A 82 0.23 0.21 7.54
CA VAL A 82 -1.11 -0.36 7.45
C VAL A 82 -1.73 -0.41 8.84
N LYS A 83 -2.94 0.14 8.99
CA LYS A 83 -3.63 0.22 10.30
C LYS A 83 -3.94 -1.14 10.88
N ASP A 84 -4.24 -2.09 10.00
CA ASP A 84 -4.75 -3.41 10.39
C ASP A 84 -3.63 -4.43 10.58
N GLY A 85 -2.37 -4.07 10.29
CA GLY A 85 -1.22 -4.99 10.41
C GLY A 85 -1.29 -6.21 9.47
N GLN A 86 -2.22 -6.22 8.51
CA GLN A 86 -2.45 -7.34 7.62
C GLN A 86 -1.97 -7.01 6.21
N TYR A 87 -1.40 -8.03 5.57
CA TYR A 87 -0.97 -7.95 4.17
C TYR A 87 -2.15 -7.76 3.22
N GLY A 88 -3.23 -8.50 3.45
CA GLY A 88 -4.43 -8.51 2.64
C GLY A 88 -4.94 -9.93 2.51
N THR A 89 -6.01 -10.20 3.22
CA THR A 89 -6.80 -11.42 3.19
C THR A 89 -8.08 -11.14 2.44
N GLU A 90 -8.60 -12.13 1.72
CA GLU A 90 -9.92 -12.04 1.13
C GLU A 90 -10.96 -12.07 2.26
N ASN A 91 -11.77 -11.02 2.38
CA ASN A 91 -12.80 -10.98 3.40
C ASN A 91 -13.95 -11.90 2.97
N PRO A 92 -14.25 -12.99 3.72
CA PRO A 92 -15.33 -13.91 3.37
C PRO A 92 -16.72 -13.27 3.45
N GLU A 93 -16.87 -12.14 4.15
CA GLU A 93 -18.14 -11.42 4.29
C GLU A 93 -18.44 -10.50 3.11
N VAL A 94 -17.42 -10.09 2.33
CA VAL A 94 -17.57 -9.20 1.18
C VAL A 94 -17.06 -9.91 -0.08
N LYS A 95 -17.97 -10.34 -0.97
CA LYS A 95 -17.58 -10.94 -2.26
C LYS A 95 -16.64 -10.01 -3.03
N GLY A 96 -15.36 -10.39 -3.10
CA GLY A 96 -14.30 -9.62 -3.78
C GLY A 96 -13.70 -8.47 -2.97
N GLY A 97 -14.00 -8.38 -1.67
CA GLY A 97 -13.35 -7.43 -0.77
C GLY A 97 -12.00 -7.99 -0.29
N TRP A 98 -10.94 -7.24 -0.53
CA TRP A 98 -9.63 -7.49 0.06
C TRP A 98 -9.45 -6.55 1.26
N ASP A 99 -8.77 -7.01 2.30
CA ASP A 99 -8.38 -6.16 3.43
C ASP A 99 -6.89 -5.78 3.35
N GLY A 100 -6.37 -5.14 4.40
CA GLY A 100 -4.93 -4.91 4.54
C GLY A 100 -4.32 -3.95 3.52
N MET A 101 -3.16 -4.29 2.98
CA MET A 101 -2.45 -3.46 1.99
C MET A 101 -3.03 -3.59 0.56
N VAL A 102 -3.90 -4.59 0.33
CA VAL A 102 -4.47 -4.90 -0.99
C VAL A 102 -5.87 -4.28 -1.18
N GLY A 103 -6.60 -4.06 -0.08
CA GLY A 103 -7.97 -3.53 -0.04
C GLY A 103 -8.16 -2.05 -0.39
#